data_AF-A0AAV8WYI9-F1
#
_entry.id   AF-A0AAV8WYI9-F1
#
_cell.length_a   1.000
_cell.length_b   1.000
_cell.length_c   1.000
_cell.angle_alpha   90.00
_cell.angle_beta   90.00
_cell.angle_gamma   90.00
#
_symmetry.space_group_name_H-M   'P 1'
#
loop_
_entity.id
_entity.type
_entity.pdbx_description
1 polymer ?
#
loop_
_entity_poly.entity_id
_entity_poly.type
_entity_poly.pdbx_seq_one_letter_code
_entity_poly.pdbx_strand_id
1 'polypeptide(L)'
;MMPNSIRQQQILDINSGDVCGPFRITWAYWADSGKPTVGGEAPDSSGAYGNCARDTYCSALAVQGYMSKFQQDCNGDGRIDCDDFATIHKTGGYGCKGVPLPEPYGERYRQCKQIVGQLRP
;
A
#
# COMPACT_ATOMS: atom_id res chain seq x y z
N MET A 1 8.16 12.28 -27.86
CA MET A 1 8.68 13.52 -27.25
C MET A 1 7.81 13.82 -26.04
N MET A 2 8.36 13.69 -24.83
CA MET A 2 7.67 14.11 -23.60
C MET A 2 8.08 15.56 -23.30
N PRO A 3 7.14 16.49 -23.09
CA PRO A 3 7.47 17.89 -22.89
C PRO A 3 8.19 18.14 -21.55
N ASN A 4 9.14 19.05 -21.64
CA ASN A 4 10.17 19.40 -20.67
C ASN A 4 9.60 20.30 -19.55
N SER A 5 9.04 19.72 -18.49
CA SER A 5 8.61 20.49 -17.30
C SER A 5 8.89 19.75 -15.98
N ILE A 6 10.12 19.26 -15.81
CA ILE A 6 10.61 18.60 -14.57
C ILE A 6 11.47 19.58 -13.75
N ARG A 7 11.14 20.88 -13.68
CA ARG A 7 11.97 21.85 -12.93
C ARG A 7 11.21 22.89 -12.11
N GLN A 8 10.09 22.54 -11.46
CA GLN A 8 9.49 23.52 -10.55
C GLN A 8 8.76 23.03 -9.30
N GLN A 9 8.99 21.81 -8.82
CA GLN A 9 8.43 21.43 -7.51
C GLN A 9 9.41 20.61 -6.66
N GLN A 10 10.59 21.18 -6.41
CA GLN A 10 11.52 20.67 -5.40
C GLN A 10 11.40 21.52 -4.14
N ILE A 11 10.24 21.47 -3.48
CA ILE A 11 10.03 22.03 -2.13
C ILE A 11 9.15 21.05 -1.35
N LEU A 12 9.78 20.41 -0.33
CA LEU A 12 9.32 19.49 0.72
C LEU A 12 9.48 17.98 0.46
N ASP A 13 10.66 17.51 0.88
CA ASP A 13 11.11 16.12 0.99
C ASP A 13 10.34 15.29 2.05
N ILE A 14 9.35 14.51 1.60
CA ILE A 14 8.90 13.23 2.23
C ILE A 14 8.94 12.07 1.22
N ASN A 15 9.08 12.35 -0.08
CA ASN A 15 9.10 11.34 -1.13
C ASN A 15 10.52 10.86 -1.38
N SER A 16 10.92 9.74 -0.77
CA SER A 16 11.80 8.83 -1.52
C SER A 16 10.96 8.35 -2.68
N GLY A 17 11.24 8.82 -3.90
CA GLY A 17 10.35 8.96 -5.06
C GLY A 17 9.49 7.78 -5.56
N ASP A 18 9.34 6.69 -4.80
CA ASP A 18 8.50 5.55 -5.15
C ASP A 18 7.40 5.24 -4.11
N VAL A 19 7.50 5.66 -2.84
CA VAL A 19 6.54 5.31 -1.77
C VAL A 19 6.01 6.54 -1.03
N CYS A 20 4.71 6.56 -0.70
CA CYS A 20 4.07 7.70 -0.04
C CYS A 20 3.07 7.26 1.04
N GLY A 21 2.89 8.11 2.06
CA GLY A 21 1.82 7.97 3.05
C GLY A 21 2.07 6.97 4.20
N PRO A 22 1.09 6.82 5.11
CA PRO A 22 1.22 5.97 6.29
C PRO A 22 1.35 4.48 5.94
N PHE A 23 0.76 4.05 4.82
CA PHE A 23 0.88 2.69 4.31
C PHE A 23 2.05 2.50 3.34
N ARG A 24 2.87 3.55 3.10
CA ARG A 24 4.02 3.52 2.19
C ARG A 24 3.74 2.84 0.84
N ILE A 25 2.61 3.16 0.24
CA ILE A 25 2.20 2.58 -1.04
C ILE A 25 2.89 3.31 -2.18
N THR A 26 3.07 2.64 -3.33
CA THR A 26 3.59 3.24 -4.55
C THR A 26 2.46 3.73 -5.46
N TRP A 27 2.80 4.49 -6.50
CA TRP A 27 1.82 4.85 -7.54
C TRP A 27 1.23 3.62 -8.21
N ALA A 28 2.06 2.61 -8.53
CA ALA A 28 1.60 1.38 -9.16
C ALA A 28 0.67 0.59 -8.24
N TYR A 29 1.00 0.51 -6.94
CA TYR A 29 0.13 -0.09 -5.93
C TYR A 29 -1.25 0.58 -5.93
N TRP A 30 -1.28 1.91 -5.81
CA TRP A 30 -2.52 2.69 -5.85
C TRP A 30 -3.30 2.52 -7.15
N ALA A 31 -2.60 2.48 -8.30
CA ALA A 31 -3.20 2.29 -9.60
C ALA A 31 -3.87 0.91 -9.73
N ASP A 32 -3.19 -0.14 -9.28
CA ASP A 32 -3.73 -1.49 -9.23
C ASP A 32 -4.90 -1.64 -8.26
N SER A 33 -4.98 -0.77 -7.26
CA SER A 33 -6.05 -0.73 -6.26
C SER A 33 -7.34 -0.07 -6.75
N GLY A 34 -7.42 0.32 -8.02
CA GLY A 34 -8.57 1.01 -8.59
C GLY A 34 -8.52 2.53 -8.51
N LYS A 35 -7.35 3.10 -8.15
CA LYS A 35 -7.11 4.56 -8.09
C LYS A 35 -8.12 5.33 -7.22
N PRO A 36 -8.34 4.94 -5.94
CA PRO A 36 -9.21 5.71 -5.06
C PRO A 36 -8.70 7.14 -4.93
N THR A 37 -9.60 8.10 -4.79
CA THR A 37 -9.25 9.52 -4.71
C THR A 37 -9.92 10.20 -3.51
N VAL A 38 -9.46 11.41 -3.19
CA VAL A 38 -10.07 12.26 -2.15
C VAL A 38 -10.78 13.45 -2.77
N GLY A 39 -11.85 13.93 -2.11
CA GLY A 39 -12.52 15.18 -2.53
C GLY A 39 -13.13 15.17 -3.93
N GLY A 40 -13.41 13.99 -4.51
CA GLY A 40 -14.01 13.85 -5.83
C GLY A 40 -13.07 14.23 -7.00
N GLU A 41 -11.76 14.33 -6.76
CA GLU A 41 -10.80 14.56 -7.84
C GLU A 41 -10.79 13.39 -8.84
N ALA A 42 -10.44 13.68 -10.09
CA ALA A 42 -10.34 12.68 -11.14
C ALA A 42 -9.17 11.70 -10.88
N PRO A 43 -9.37 10.38 -11.09
CA PRO A 43 -8.32 9.37 -10.85
C PRO A 43 -7.07 9.49 -11.74
N ASP A 44 -7.11 10.29 -12.79
CA ASP A 44 -5.98 10.55 -13.69
C ASP A 44 -5.31 11.90 -13.43
N SER A 45 -5.76 12.65 -12.42
CA SER A 45 -5.10 13.89 -12.02
C SER A 45 -3.68 13.62 -11.53
N SER A 46 -2.75 14.53 -11.83
CA SER A 46 -1.34 14.38 -11.44
C SER A 46 -1.15 14.34 -9.91
N GLY A 47 -2.09 14.90 -9.15
CA GLY A 47 -2.07 14.92 -7.68
C GLY A 47 -2.78 13.73 -7.01
N ALA A 48 -3.64 13.01 -7.73
CA ALA A 48 -4.56 12.03 -7.12
C ALA A 48 -3.87 10.97 -6.26
N TYR A 49 -2.79 10.39 -6.78
CA TYR A 49 -1.98 9.43 -6.01
C TYR A 49 -1.43 10.05 -4.73
N GLY A 50 -0.75 11.20 -4.82
CA GLY A 50 -0.09 11.80 -3.67
C GLY A 50 -1.07 12.33 -2.63
N ASN A 51 -2.25 12.78 -3.06
CA ASN A 51 -3.34 13.20 -2.18
C ASN A 51 -3.95 11.99 -1.46
N CYS A 52 -4.32 10.95 -2.21
CA CYS A 52 -4.87 9.73 -1.63
C CYS A 52 -3.87 9.01 -0.70
N ALA A 53 -2.62 8.89 -1.11
CA ALA A 53 -1.59 8.21 -0.32
C ALA A 53 -1.35 8.91 1.02
N ARG A 54 -1.44 10.25 1.08
CA ARG A 54 -1.29 11.02 2.34
C ARG A 54 -2.54 11.04 3.21
N ASP A 55 -3.71 10.78 2.65
CA ASP A 55 -4.96 10.67 3.40
C ASP A 55 -5.12 9.25 3.98
N THR A 56 -5.27 9.13 5.30
CA THR A 56 -5.32 7.82 5.97
C THR A 56 -6.50 6.97 5.49
N TYR A 57 -7.65 7.57 5.18
CA TYR A 57 -8.83 6.83 4.75
C TYR A 57 -8.67 6.36 3.30
N CYS A 58 -8.27 7.25 2.39
CA CYS A 58 -8.07 6.91 0.99
C CYS A 58 -6.93 5.90 0.79
N SER A 59 -5.82 6.07 1.52
CA SER A 59 -4.72 5.11 1.47
C SER A 59 -5.11 3.75 2.05
N ALA A 60 -5.99 3.68 3.05
CA ALA A 60 -6.59 2.42 3.50
C ALA A 60 -7.51 1.79 2.43
N LEU A 61 -8.30 2.59 1.72
CA LEU A 61 -9.08 2.11 0.56
C LEU A 61 -8.19 1.55 -0.54
N ALA A 62 -7.03 2.17 -0.79
CA ALA A 62 -6.04 1.62 -1.72
C ALA A 62 -5.52 0.27 -1.23
N VAL A 63 -5.14 0.15 0.05
CA VAL A 63 -4.73 -1.15 0.60
C VAL A 63 -5.82 -2.21 0.43
N GLN A 64 -7.08 -1.90 0.73
CA GLN A 64 -8.22 -2.81 0.57
C GLN A 64 -8.44 -3.20 -0.90
N GLY A 65 -8.40 -2.24 -1.83
CA GLY A 65 -8.53 -2.50 -3.27
C GLY A 65 -7.42 -3.41 -3.79
N TYR A 66 -6.18 -3.20 -3.34
CA TYR A 66 -5.06 -4.07 -3.68
C TYR A 66 -5.26 -5.50 -3.15
N MET A 67 -5.68 -5.65 -1.89
CA MET A 67 -5.97 -6.98 -1.34
C MET A 67 -7.14 -7.65 -2.05
N SER A 68 -8.21 -6.91 -2.37
CA SER A 68 -9.33 -7.46 -3.15
C SER A 68 -8.88 -7.99 -4.52
N LYS A 69 -7.86 -7.38 -5.14
CA LYS A 69 -7.32 -7.80 -6.44
C LYS A 69 -6.34 -8.96 -6.33
N PHE A 70 -5.49 -8.99 -5.30
CA PHE A 70 -4.34 -9.89 -5.21
C PHE A 70 -4.38 -10.88 -4.03
N GLN A 71 -5.48 -10.94 -3.28
CA GLN A 71 -5.63 -11.88 -2.18
C GLN A 71 -5.38 -13.32 -2.63
N GLN A 72 -4.54 -14.00 -1.87
CA GLN A 72 -4.22 -15.42 -2.05
C GLN A 72 -3.65 -15.96 -0.75
N ASP A 73 -3.81 -17.26 -0.52
CA ASP A 73 -3.14 -17.96 0.58
C ASP A 73 -1.63 -18.03 0.26
N CYS A 74 -0.86 -17.24 0.99
CA CYS A 74 0.58 -17.06 0.78
C CYS A 74 1.39 -18.05 1.62
N ASN A 75 0.90 -18.40 2.81
CA ASN A 75 1.59 -19.23 3.78
C ASN A 75 1.20 -20.73 3.69
N GLY A 76 0.15 -21.07 2.93
CA GLY A 76 -0.33 -22.43 2.70
C GLY A 76 -1.17 -23.02 3.84
N ASP A 77 -1.75 -22.19 4.71
CA ASP A 77 -2.53 -22.65 5.86
C ASP A 77 -4.03 -22.87 5.57
N GLY A 78 -4.46 -22.62 4.34
CA GLY A 78 -5.84 -22.79 3.88
C GLY A 78 -6.75 -21.61 4.21
N ARG A 79 -6.21 -20.48 4.71
CA ARG A 79 -6.95 -19.25 4.98
C ARG A 79 -6.32 -18.08 4.21
N ILE A 80 -7.11 -17.02 4.08
CA ILE A 80 -6.63 -15.72 3.59
C ILE A 80 -6.87 -14.75 4.74
N ASP A 81 -5.81 -14.33 5.42
CA ASP A 81 -5.90 -13.47 6.57
C ASP A 81 -4.83 -12.35 6.61
N CYS A 82 -4.65 -11.74 7.79
CA CYS A 82 -3.70 -10.65 7.95
C CYS A 82 -2.25 -11.04 7.57
N ASP A 83 -1.84 -12.30 7.78
CA ASP A 83 -0.48 -12.75 7.47
C ASP A 83 -0.23 -12.75 5.96
N ASP A 84 -1.23 -13.18 5.19
CA ASP A 84 -1.19 -13.12 3.73
C ASP A 84 -1.18 -11.68 3.23
N PHE A 85 -2.08 -10.84 3.76
CA PHE A 85 -2.17 -9.44 3.36
C PHE A 85 -0.90 -8.64 3.70
N ALA A 86 -0.28 -8.89 4.85
CA ALA A 86 0.99 -8.27 5.21
C ALA A 86 2.10 -8.69 4.22
N THR A 87 2.12 -9.95 3.81
CA THR A 87 3.08 -10.46 2.83
C THR A 87 2.84 -9.85 1.46
N ILE A 88 1.60 -9.88 0.95
CA ILE A 88 1.20 -9.25 -0.32
C ILE A 88 1.56 -7.77 -0.33
N HIS A 89 1.29 -7.03 0.76
CA HIS A 89 1.61 -5.61 0.85
C HIS A 89 3.11 -5.36 0.72
N LYS A 90 3.94 -6.25 1.28
CA LYS A 90 5.39 -6.11 1.31
C LYS A 90 6.08 -6.61 0.03
N THR A 91 5.57 -7.68 -0.58
CA THR A 91 6.20 -8.39 -1.71
C THR A 91 5.51 -8.12 -3.05
N GLY A 92 4.36 -7.45 -3.05
CA GLY A 92 3.50 -7.28 -4.21
C GLY A 92 2.60 -8.49 -4.49
N GLY A 93 1.59 -8.27 -5.34
CA GLY A 93 0.48 -9.20 -5.58
C GLY A 93 0.83 -10.60 -6.09
N TYR A 94 1.98 -10.77 -6.74
CA TYR A 94 2.40 -12.05 -7.32
C TYR A 94 3.54 -12.74 -6.55
N GLY A 95 4.12 -12.06 -5.55
CA GLY A 95 5.38 -12.46 -4.94
C GLY A 95 5.28 -13.14 -3.58
N CYS A 96 4.09 -13.42 -3.05
CA CYS A 96 3.96 -13.79 -1.63
C CYS A 96 4.13 -15.29 -1.32
N LYS A 97 3.92 -16.19 -2.28
CA LYS A 97 3.85 -17.64 -2.01
C LYS A 97 5.18 -18.19 -1.48
N GLY A 98 5.14 -18.78 -0.28
CA GLY A 98 6.33 -19.38 0.35
C GLY A 98 7.41 -18.36 0.73
N VAL A 99 7.10 -17.06 0.72
CA VAL A 99 8.04 -15.99 1.05
C VAL A 99 7.78 -15.54 2.49
N PRO A 100 8.75 -15.68 3.41
CA PRO A 100 8.61 -15.12 4.75
C PRO A 100 8.69 -13.59 4.70
N LEU A 101 8.00 -12.93 5.63
CA LEU A 101 8.15 -11.49 5.79
C LEU A 101 9.60 -11.14 6.15
N PRO A 102 10.25 -10.21 5.43
CA PRO A 102 11.61 -9.82 5.71
C PRO A 102 11.70 -9.06 7.04
N GLU A 103 12.77 -9.30 7.78
CA GLU A 103 13.06 -8.52 9.00
C GLU A 103 13.68 -7.16 8.65
N PRO A 104 13.38 -6.09 9.42
CA PRO A 104 12.60 -6.04 10.67
C PRO A 104 11.07 -5.86 10.49
N TYR A 105 10.56 -5.89 9.24
CA TYR A 105 9.14 -5.69 8.98
C TYR A 105 8.28 -6.81 9.59
N GLY A 106 8.72 -8.07 9.48
CA GLY A 106 8.03 -9.22 10.02
C GLY A 106 7.87 -9.16 11.55
N GLU A 107 8.92 -8.84 12.27
CA GLU A 107 8.90 -8.67 13.73
C GLU A 107 7.92 -7.58 14.13
N ARG A 108 8.03 -6.40 13.50
CA ARG A 108 7.15 -5.27 13.83
C ARG A 108 5.69 -5.60 13.55
N TYR A 109 5.42 -6.27 12.43
CA TYR A 109 4.09 -6.74 12.08
C TYR A 109 3.54 -7.71 13.14
N ARG A 110 4.30 -8.74 13.54
CA ARG A 110 3.87 -9.70 14.57
C ARG A 110 3.57 -9.04 15.91
N GLN A 111 4.40 -8.09 16.34
CA GLN A 111 4.16 -7.30 17.55
C GLN A 111 2.84 -6.51 17.46
N CYS A 112 2.63 -5.77 16.37
CA CYS A 112 1.40 -4.99 16.18
C CYS A 112 0.15 -5.89 16.04
N LYS A 113 0.25 -7.03 15.34
CA LYS A 113 -0.84 -8.00 15.20
C LYS A 113 -1.30 -8.52 16.56
N GLN A 114 -0.37 -8.80 17.48
CA GLN A 114 -0.72 -9.24 18.84
C GLN A 114 -1.49 -8.16 19.60
N ILE A 115 -1.05 -6.90 19.52
CA ILE A 115 -1.74 -5.78 20.19
C ILE A 115 -3.15 -5.60 19.61
N VAL A 116 -3.29 -5.51 18.28
CA VAL A 116 -4.59 -5.27 17.63
C VAL A 116 -5.52 -6.49 17.77
N GLY A 117 -4.97 -7.71 17.69
CA GLY A 117 -5.74 -8.94 17.88
C GLY A 117 -6.33 -9.09 19.28
N GLN A 118 -5.66 -8.53 20.29
CA GLN A 118 -6.15 -8.46 21.67
C GLN A 118 -7.18 -7.34 21.90
N LEU A 119 -7.27 -6.36 21.00
CA LEU A 119 -8.25 -5.26 21.08
C LEU A 119 -9.61 -5.63 20.47
N ARG A 120 -9.83 -6.89 20.06
CA ARG A 120 -11.16 -7.38 19.66
C ARG A 120 -12.02 -7.55 20.92
N PRO A 121 -13.10 -6.75 21.11
CA PRO A 121 -14.09 -7.01 22.15
C PRO A 121 -14.90 -8.27 21.86
#